data_AF-A0A5E4HF38-F1
#
_entry.id   AF-A0A5E4HF38-F1
#
_cell.length_a   1.000
_cell.length_b   1.000
_cell.length_c   1.000
_cell.angle_alpha   90.00
_cell.angle_beta   90.00
_cell.angle_gamma   90.00
#
_symmetry.space_group_name_H-M   'P 1'
#
loop_
_entity.id
_entity.type
_entity.pdbx_description
1 polymer ?
#
loop_
_entity_poly.entity_id
_entity_poly.type
_entity_poly.pdbx_seq_one_letter_code
_entity_poly.pdbx_strand_id
1 'polypeptide(L)'
;MEQKIKHLEFIQNVITRMAANSFLIKGWCITLVSALFALAAKDANVKYIIIAYIPVSVFWILDGYYLFQERLFRELYNRIRLTNENLIDFSMDTRAYRGGINTWVSSIISTTLCIFYISLILTMLIIMYLLI
;
A
#
# COMPACT_ATOMS: atom_id res chain seq x y z
N MET A 1 -32.01 6.10 9.26
CA MET A 1 -30.84 6.72 8.59
C MET A 1 -29.59 6.65 9.45
N GLU A 2 -29.72 6.61 10.78
CA GLU A 2 -28.60 6.55 11.70
C GLU A 2 -27.73 5.28 11.54
N GLN A 3 -28.34 4.10 11.34
CA GLN A 3 -27.59 2.85 11.23
C GLN A 3 -26.73 2.83 9.96
N LYS A 4 -27.29 3.27 8.83
CA LYS A 4 -26.55 3.38 7.57
C LYS A 4 -25.39 4.37 7.68
N ILE A 5 -25.63 5.55 8.22
CA ILE A 5 -24.58 6.56 8.42
C ILE A 5 -23.47 5.97 9.29
N LYS A 6 -23.82 5.31 10.38
CA LYS A 6 -22.85 4.69 11.29
C LYS A 6 -22.04 3.59 10.62
N HIS A 7 -22.66 2.74 9.80
CA HIS A 7 -21.96 1.69 9.07
C HIS A 7 -20.99 2.28 8.04
N LEU A 8 -21.41 3.31 7.31
CA LEU A 8 -20.55 4.04 6.37
C LEU A 8 -19.36 4.69 7.08
N GLU A 9 -19.56 5.29 8.26
CA GLU A 9 -18.48 5.84 9.09
C GLU A 9 -17.46 4.76 9.49
N PHE A 10 -17.93 3.59 9.93
CA PHE A 10 -17.03 2.49 10.29
C PHE A 10 -16.22 2.00 9.08
N ILE A 11 -16.83 1.86 7.91
CA ILE A 11 -16.13 1.48 6.68
C ILE A 11 -15.12 2.57 6.29
N GLN A 12 -15.51 3.84 6.36
CA GLN A 12 -14.63 4.97 6.06
C GLN A 12 -13.41 5.01 7.01
N ASN A 13 -13.60 4.71 8.29
CA ASN A 13 -12.49 4.61 9.24
C ASN A 13 -11.48 3.51 8.84
N VAL A 14 -11.96 2.38 8.32
CA VAL A 14 -11.06 1.32 7.82
C VAL A 14 -10.31 1.79 6.56
N ILE A 15 -11.00 2.43 5.61
CA ILE A 15 -10.38 3.01 4.40
C ILE A 15 -9.27 4.01 4.79
N THR A 16 -9.56 4.93 5.70
CA THR A 16 -8.59 5.92 6.20
C THR A 16 -7.37 5.24 6.84
N ARG A 17 -7.58 4.17 7.62
CA ARG A 17 -6.47 3.38 8.20
C ARG A 17 -5.62 2.67 7.15
N MET A 18 -6.22 2.12 6.09
CA MET A 18 -5.46 1.48 5.01
C MET A 18 -4.63 2.51 4.23
N ALA A 19 -5.20 3.68 3.93
CA ALA A 19 -4.48 4.77 3.28
C ALA A 19 -3.32 5.28 4.15
N ALA A 20 -3.53 5.45 5.46
CA ALA A 20 -2.49 5.84 6.41
C ALA A 20 -1.36 4.80 6.49
N ASN A 21 -1.70 3.51 6.56
CA ASN A 21 -0.70 2.44 6.56
C ASN A 21 0.11 2.39 5.25
N SER A 22 -0.54 2.54 4.10
CA SER A 22 0.14 2.65 2.79
C SER A 22 1.11 3.82 2.76
N PHE A 23 0.73 4.97 3.31
CA PHE A 23 1.63 6.12 3.40
C PHE A 23 2.83 5.85 4.34
N LEU A 24 2.58 5.28 5.51
CA LEU A 24 3.62 4.99 6.50
C LEU A 24 4.70 4.03 5.96
N ILE A 25 4.30 2.96 5.28
CA ILE A 25 5.28 2.00 4.74
C ILE A 25 6.12 2.57 3.62
N LYS A 26 5.60 3.51 2.81
CA LYS A 26 6.39 4.25 1.80
C LYS A 26 7.45 5.09 2.48
N GLY A 27 7.08 5.78 3.56
CA GLY A 27 8.01 6.52 4.41
C GLY A 27 9.12 5.62 4.97
N TRP A 28 8.74 4.51 5.61
CA TRP A 28 9.69 3.54 6.17
C TRP A 28 10.60 2.90 5.11
N CYS A 29 10.09 2.66 3.91
CA CYS A 29 10.87 2.18 2.78
C CYS A 29 11.96 3.19 2.41
N ILE A 30 11.61 4.47 2.24
CA ILE A 30 12.58 5.53 1.93
C ILE A 30 13.61 5.67 3.05
N THR A 31 13.18 5.67 4.32
CA THR A 31 14.08 5.78 5.48
C THR A 31 15.08 4.62 5.52
N LEU A 32 14.63 3.38 5.37
CA LEU A 32 15.49 2.21 5.44
C LEU A 32 16.47 2.15 4.26
N VAL A 33 16.00 2.45 3.04
CA VAL A 33 16.86 2.56 1.86
C VAL A 33 17.93 3.63 2.09
N SER A 34 17.55 4.83 2.53
CA SER A 34 18.49 5.93 2.79
C SER A 34 19.55 5.55 3.83
N ALA A 35 19.15 4.87 4.91
CA ALA A 35 20.07 4.41 5.94
C ALA A 35 21.08 3.38 5.41
N LEU A 36 20.63 2.43 4.58
CA LEU A 36 21.50 1.42 3.96
C LEU A 36 22.48 2.05 2.97
N PHE A 37 22.05 3.04 2.19
CA PHE A 37 22.94 3.78 1.29
C PHE A 37 23.97 4.61 2.07
N ALA A 38 23.57 5.29 3.15
CA ALA A 38 24.49 6.02 4.00
C ALA A 38 25.56 5.10 4.63
N LEU A 39 25.17 3.89 5.02
CA LEU A 39 26.09 2.88 5.53
C LEU A 39 27.05 2.39 4.43
N ALA A 40 26.53 2.08 3.23
CA ALA A 40 27.36 1.62 2.12
C ALA A 40 28.39 2.66 1.66
N ALA A 41 28.03 3.95 1.67
CA ALA A 41 28.93 5.05 1.35
C ALA A 41 30.08 5.18 2.37
N LYS A 42 29.83 4.89 3.65
CA LYS A 42 30.83 4.95 4.71
C LYS A 42 31.86 3.81 4.62
N ASP A 43 31.39 2.59 4.36
CA ASP A 43 32.24 1.39 4.38
C ASP A 43 32.81 1.00 3.00
N ALA A 44 32.58 1.83 1.96
CA ALA A 44 33.02 1.66 0.57
C ALA A 44 32.74 0.27 -0.04
N ASN A 45 31.77 -0.46 0.50
CA ASN A 45 31.41 -1.79 0.03
C ASN A 45 30.03 -1.76 -0.62
N VAL A 46 30.04 -1.52 -1.93
CA VAL A 46 28.87 -1.43 -2.81
C VAL A 46 27.99 -2.70 -2.72
N LYS A 47 28.52 -3.84 -2.28
CA LYS A 47 27.74 -5.07 -2.08
C LYS A 47 26.63 -4.91 -1.03
N TYR A 48 26.78 -3.99 -0.07
CA TYR A 48 25.73 -3.71 0.91
C TYR A 48 24.50 -3.04 0.31
N ILE A 49 24.63 -2.32 -0.82
CA ILE A 49 23.50 -1.68 -1.51
C ILE A 49 22.52 -2.72 -2.05
N ILE A 50 23.01 -3.90 -2.45
CA ILE A 50 22.16 -5.00 -2.95
C ILE A 50 21.15 -5.44 -1.88
N ILE A 51 21.51 -5.33 -0.60
CA ILE A 51 20.62 -5.68 0.52
C ILE A 51 19.41 -4.75 0.58
N ALA A 52 19.52 -3.50 0.09
CA ALA A 52 18.42 -2.53 0.10
C ALA A 52 17.27 -2.88 -0.85
N TYR A 53 17.49 -3.74 -1.86
CA TYR A 53 16.41 -4.19 -2.74
C TYR A 53 15.42 -5.13 -2.04
N ILE A 54 15.89 -5.91 -1.05
CA ILE A 54 15.04 -6.84 -0.29
C ILE A 54 13.90 -6.09 0.44
N PRO A 55 14.17 -5.08 1.30
CA PRO A 55 13.09 -4.36 1.96
C PRO A 55 12.21 -3.60 0.97
N VAL A 56 12.76 -3.07 -0.14
CA VAL A 56 11.95 -2.41 -1.18
C VAL A 56 10.91 -3.36 -1.76
N SER A 57 11.29 -4.60 -2.11
CA SER A 57 10.34 -5.60 -2.60
C SER A 57 9.29 -5.96 -1.54
N VAL A 58 9.71 -6.13 -0.28
CA VAL A 58 8.79 -6.44 0.83
C VAL A 58 7.79 -5.30 1.04
N PHE A 59 8.26 -4.05 1.09
CA PHE A 59 7.38 -2.89 1.26
C PHE A 59 6.42 -2.72 0.09
N TRP A 60 6.86 -2.94 -1.15
CA TRP A 60 5.96 -2.89 -2.31
C TRP A 60 4.83 -3.91 -2.23
N ILE A 61 5.15 -5.16 -1.84
CA ILE A 61 4.15 -6.21 -1.70
C ILE A 61 3.14 -5.88 -0.58
N LEU A 62 3.63 -5.37 0.56
CA LEU A 62 2.78 -4.94 1.68
C LEU A 62 1.91 -3.73 1.32
N ASP A 63 2.41 -2.81 0.50
CA ASP A 63 1.66 -1.67 0.00
C ASP A 63 0.54 -2.08 -0.93
N GLY A 64 0.83 -3.03 -1.81
CA GLY A 64 -0.19 -3.68 -2.62
C GLY A 64 -1.28 -4.34 -1.76
N TYR A 65 -0.92 -4.88 -0.59
CA TYR A 65 -1.90 -5.46 0.34
C TYR A 65 -2.81 -4.38 0.95
N TYR A 66 -2.27 -3.27 1.43
CA TYR A 66 -3.08 -2.18 1.98
C TYR A 66 -4.02 -1.58 0.92
N LEU A 67 -3.51 -1.34 -0.29
CA LEU A 67 -4.34 -0.85 -1.40
C LEU A 67 -5.43 -1.86 -1.80
N PHE A 68 -5.12 -3.16 -1.77
CA PHE A 68 -6.10 -4.21 -2.02
C PHE A 68 -7.23 -4.19 -0.99
N GLN A 69 -6.91 -4.13 0.29
CA GLN A 69 -7.92 -4.02 1.36
C GLN A 69 -8.72 -2.73 1.21
N GLU A 70 -8.07 -1.61 0.93
CA GLU A 70 -8.73 -0.33 0.71
C GLU A 70 -9.78 -0.40 -0.42
N ARG A 71 -9.42 -1.00 -1.56
CA ARG A 71 -10.34 -1.22 -2.70
C ARG A 71 -11.56 -2.05 -2.29
N LEU A 72 -11.34 -3.14 -1.56
CA LEU A 72 -12.42 -3.99 -1.05
C LEU A 72 -13.40 -3.22 -0.15
N PHE A 73 -12.88 -2.39 0.76
CA PHE A 73 -13.72 -1.57 1.63
C PHE A 73 -14.40 -0.42 0.87
N ARG A 74 -13.79 0.13 -0.19
CA ARG A 74 -14.45 1.10 -1.09
C ARG A 74 -15.65 0.48 -1.81
N GLU A 75 -15.55 -0.78 -2.25
CA GLU A 75 -16.71 -1.49 -2.83
C GLU A 75 -17.79 -1.77 -1.80
N LEU A 76 -17.42 -2.20 -0.59
CA LEU A 76 -18.38 -2.38 0.50
C LEU A 76 -19.10 -1.05 0.81
N TYR A 77 -18.37 0.07 0.87
CA TYR A 77 -18.95 1.41 1.05
C TYR A 77 -19.95 1.73 -0.07
N ASN A 78 -19.58 1.46 -1.33
CA ASN A 78 -20.44 1.67 -2.49
C ASN A 78 -21.70 0.79 -2.47
N ARG A 79 -21.63 -0.41 -1.89
CA ARG A 79 -22.80 -1.27 -1.70
C ARG A 79 -23.71 -0.73 -0.60
N ILE A 80 -23.16 -0.39 0.57
CA ILE A 80 -23.94 0.06 1.73
C ILE A 80 -24.62 1.40 1.45
N ARG A 81 -23.98 2.34 0.73
CA ARG A 81 -24.62 3.62 0.38
C ARG A 81 -25.89 3.46 -0.46
N LEU A 82 -26.03 2.36 -1.21
CA LEU A 82 -27.21 2.04 -2.03
C LEU A 82 -28.21 1.13 -1.30
N THR A 83 -27.84 0.59 -0.14
CA THR A 83 -28.68 -0.32 0.63
C THR A 83 -29.72 0.47 1.45
N ASN A 84 -30.92 -0.11 1.59
CA ASN A 84 -31.99 0.44 2.40
C ASN A 84 -31.65 0.33 3.90
N GLU A 85 -32.08 1.31 4.68
CA GLU A 85 -31.78 1.40 6.12
C GLU A 85 -32.11 0.11 6.89
N ASN A 86 -33.26 -0.50 6.60
CA ASN A 86 -33.76 -1.66 7.34
C ASN A 86 -32.96 -2.95 7.05
N LEU A 87 -32.04 -2.92 6.09
CA LEU A 87 -31.20 -4.04 5.68
C LEU A 87 -29.74 -3.86 6.12
N ILE A 88 -29.43 -2.81 6.89
CA ILE A 88 -28.09 -2.57 7.40
C ILE A 88 -27.80 -3.56 8.53
N ASP A 89 -26.83 -4.43 8.30
CA ASP A 89 -26.44 -5.52 9.20
C ASP A 89 -25.08 -5.28 9.89
N PHE A 90 -24.43 -4.14 9.60
CA PHE A 90 -23.08 -3.78 10.07
C PHE A 90 -21.98 -4.79 9.69
N SER A 91 -22.21 -5.65 8.71
CA SER A 91 -21.21 -6.61 8.25
C SER A 91 -19.98 -5.89 7.66
N MET A 92 -18.79 -6.39 8.03
CA MET A 92 -17.50 -5.94 7.50
C MET A 92 -16.88 -6.97 6.55
N ASP A 93 -17.67 -7.96 6.11
CA ASP A 93 -17.19 -8.97 5.18
C ASP A 93 -17.05 -8.40 3.77
N THR A 94 -15.82 -8.42 3.26
CA THR A 94 -15.49 -7.91 1.93
C THR A 94 -15.20 -9.02 0.92
N ARG A 95 -15.32 -10.30 1.30
CA ARG A 95 -14.97 -11.45 0.44
C ARG A 95 -15.74 -11.44 -0.89
N ALA A 96 -16.99 -10.98 -0.87
CA ALA A 96 -17.86 -10.89 -2.04
C ALA A 96 -17.38 -9.88 -3.11
N TYR A 97 -16.50 -8.93 -2.74
CA TYR A 97 -16.01 -7.88 -3.65
C TYR A 97 -14.64 -8.18 -4.26
N ARG A 98 -14.12 -9.41 -4.06
CA ARG A 98 -12.88 -9.87 -4.67
C ARG A 98 -13.10 -10.21 -6.14
N GLY A 99 -12.22 -9.71 -7.01
CA GLY A 99 -12.27 -9.97 -8.45
C GLY A 99 -11.96 -8.74 -9.28
N GLY A 100 -11.72 -8.92 -10.58
CA GLY A 100 -11.34 -7.83 -11.48
C GLY A 100 -10.11 -7.07 -10.96
N ILE A 101 -10.26 -5.74 -10.81
CA ILE A 101 -9.21 -4.86 -10.27
C ILE A 101 -9.03 -4.99 -8.75
N ASN A 102 -9.96 -5.62 -8.05
CA ASN A 102 -9.94 -5.83 -6.59
C ASN A 102 -9.26 -7.16 -6.26
N THR A 103 -8.04 -7.31 -6.76
CA THR A 103 -7.16 -8.45 -6.47
C THR A 103 -5.83 -7.93 -5.97
N TRP A 104 -5.19 -8.70 -5.09
CA TRP A 104 -3.92 -8.29 -4.50
C TRP A 104 -2.84 -8.03 -5.55
N VAL A 105 -2.76 -8.89 -6.58
CA VAL A 105 -1.84 -8.74 -7.70
C VAL A 105 -2.11 -7.46 -8.50
N SER A 106 -3.39 -7.15 -8.80
CA SER A 106 -3.76 -5.90 -9.48
C SER A 106 -3.43 -4.65 -8.65
N SER A 107 -3.45 -4.77 -7.32
CA SER A 107 -3.05 -3.68 -6.43
C SER A 107 -1.53 -3.48 -6.42
N ILE A 108 -0.72 -4.54 -6.38
CA ILE A 108 0.74 -4.45 -6.46
C ILE A 108 1.19 -3.77 -7.76
N ILE A 109 0.56 -4.12 -8.88
CA ILE A 109 0.88 -3.59 -10.23
C ILE A 109 0.07 -2.31 -10.54
N SER A 110 -0.53 -1.68 -9.54
CA SER A 110 -1.28 -0.44 -9.77
C SER A 110 -0.35 0.70 -10.19
N THR A 111 -0.84 1.59 -11.05
CA THR A 111 -0.07 2.72 -11.59
C THR A 111 0.58 3.55 -10.48
N THR A 112 -0.11 3.79 -9.37
CA THR A 112 0.41 4.59 -8.25
C THR A 112 1.57 3.91 -7.54
N LEU A 113 1.48 2.61 -7.28
CA LEU A 113 2.57 1.86 -6.65
C LEU A 113 3.73 1.65 -7.61
N CYS A 114 3.46 1.31 -8.87
CA CYS A 114 4.49 1.19 -9.90
C CYS A 114 5.29 2.48 -10.05
N ILE A 115 4.64 3.65 -10.17
CA ILE A 115 5.35 4.93 -10.25
C ILE A 115 6.27 5.13 -9.03
N PHE A 116 5.77 4.88 -7.82
CA PHE A 116 6.56 5.07 -6.60
C PHE A 116 7.75 4.10 -6.51
N TYR A 117 7.52 2.80 -6.59
CA TYR A 117 8.59 1.81 -6.37
C TYR A 117 9.55 1.71 -7.56
N ILE A 118 9.08 1.89 -8.80
CA ILE A 118 9.97 1.92 -9.97
C ILE A 118 10.85 3.18 -9.92
N SER A 119 10.31 4.36 -9.60
CA SER A 119 11.14 5.57 -9.48
C SER A 119 12.17 5.45 -8.34
N LEU A 120 11.80 4.82 -7.22
CA LEU A 120 12.73 4.52 -6.14
C LEU A 120 13.86 3.56 -6.60
N ILE A 121 13.50 2.47 -7.27
CA ILE A 121 14.48 1.50 -7.83
C ILE A 121 15.40 2.18 -8.85
N LEU A 122 14.87 3.02 -9.74
CA LEU A 122 15.67 3.78 -10.70
C LEU A 122 16.64 4.72 -10.00
N THR A 123 16.19 5.40 -8.94
CA THR A 123 17.05 6.28 -8.14
C THR A 123 18.16 5.47 -7.46
N MET A 124 17.84 4.31 -6.90
CA MET A 124 18.84 3.40 -6.31
C MET A 124 19.88 2.95 -7.35
N LEU A 125 19.45 2.62 -8.58
CA LEU A 125 20.35 2.23 -9.67
C LEU A 125 21.27 3.38 -10.10
N ILE A 126 20.74 4.61 -10.20
CA ILE A 126 21.54 5.79 -10.52
C ILE A 126 22.60 6.03 -9.45
N ILE A 127 22.22 6.00 -8.17
CA ILE A 127 23.17 6.20 -7.07
C ILE A 127 24.24 5.10 -7.07
N MET A 128 23.84 3.84 -7.30
CA MET A 128 24.79 2.73 -7.39
C MET A 128 25.79 2.92 -8.55
N TYR A 129 25.33 3.38 -9.72
CA TYR A 129 26.21 3.70 -10.85
C TYR A 129 27.18 4.85 -10.55
N LEU A 130 26.76 5.85 -9.78
CA LEU A 130 27.62 6.97 -9.38
C LEU A 130 28.65 6.60 -8.29
N LEU A 131 28.42 5.51 -7.54
CA LEU A 131 29.29 5.04 -6.47
C LEU A 131 30.33 3.99 -6.93
N ILE A 132 30.13 3.36 -8.09
CA ILE A 132 31.05 2.41 -8.72
C ILE A 132 32.02 3.16 -9.62
#